data_AF-R4LQA9-F1
#
_entry.id   AF-R4LQA9-F1
#
_cell.length_a   1.000
_cell.length_b   1.000
_cell.length_c   1.000
_cell.angle_alpha   90.00
_cell.angle_beta   90.00
_cell.angle_gamma   90.00
#
_symmetry.space_group_name_H-M   'P 1'
#
loop_
_entity.id
_entity.type
_entity.pdbx_description
1 polymer ?
#
loop_
_entity_poly.entity_id
_entity_poly.type
_entity_poly.pdbx_seq_one_letter_code
_entity_poly.pdbx_strand_id
1 'polypeptide(L)'
;MWPAALVTAAAASFGRLFVAGILPSFILVSTIWITSRKHAFSPKVHDLTLNDLLPHSVQMDSTDVLVFLLVVSVVTAVLRNVQISAVRLLEGYWGARGPALGLFARRAHRHTQLRQRAQDRLVQGEKLPEGLAVPMNAAVDAMDAAAIFCLTFACSAVITGVAFGNDTALLWVPILFAVLSLACCRGSIISATILRSYQFAAFDLYRFEMMKQMSLPLPDTPEQEVELAARVSALFASRTSGDVSHQLHGMRYAHAAPPGRRERMLARLRRHQRSTTTVPAVPAQLSVRRGLWVRPCPVCRSRPGAGNRAHSR
;
A
#
# COMPACT_ATOMS: atom_id res chain seq x y z
N MET A 1 26.31 9.39 -17.14
CA MET A 1 24.94 8.91 -17.47
C MET A 1 23.95 9.01 -16.30
N TRP A 2 24.37 9.37 -15.08
CA TRP A 2 23.49 9.45 -13.89
C TRP A 2 22.51 10.66 -13.82
N PRO A 3 22.84 11.89 -14.28
CA PRO A 3 21.95 13.04 -14.07
C PRO A 3 20.68 13.01 -14.93
N ALA A 4 20.72 12.45 -16.14
CA ALA A 4 19.55 12.32 -16.99
C ALA A 4 18.51 11.35 -16.40
N ALA A 5 18.95 10.21 -15.84
CA ALA A 5 18.06 9.26 -15.16
C ALA A 5 17.41 9.88 -13.92
N LEU A 6 18.15 10.73 -13.19
CA LEU A 6 17.67 11.43 -12.00
C LEU A 6 16.63 12.50 -12.36
N VAL A 7 16.82 13.25 -13.45
CA VAL A 7 15.84 14.23 -13.96
C VAL A 7 14.58 13.54 -14.48
N THR A 8 14.70 12.42 -15.21
CA THR A 8 13.52 11.69 -15.72
C THR A 8 12.74 11.03 -14.57
N ALA A 9 13.43 10.44 -13.58
CA ALA A 9 12.79 9.88 -12.39
C ALA A 9 12.14 10.97 -11.53
N ALA A 10 12.79 12.13 -11.39
CA ALA A 10 12.22 13.29 -10.74
C ALA A 10 10.99 13.80 -11.50
N ALA A 11 11.05 13.93 -12.83
CA ALA A 11 9.93 14.38 -13.65
C ALA A 11 8.73 13.40 -13.60
N ALA A 12 8.97 12.09 -13.60
CA ALA A 12 7.91 11.08 -13.45
C ALA A 12 7.26 11.13 -12.06
N SER A 13 8.07 11.27 -11.01
CA SER A 13 7.60 11.39 -9.62
C SER A 13 6.89 12.73 -9.37
N PHE A 14 7.40 13.79 -9.99
CA PHE A 14 6.86 15.14 -9.90
C PHE A 14 5.54 15.26 -10.64
N GLY A 15 5.42 14.64 -11.82
CA GLY A 15 4.16 14.54 -12.56
C GLY A 15 3.06 13.93 -11.71
N ARG A 16 3.37 12.84 -10.97
CA ARG A 16 2.42 12.20 -10.06
C ARG A 16 2.02 13.11 -8.88
N LEU A 17 2.99 13.71 -8.18
CA LEU A 17 2.72 14.61 -7.06
C LEU A 17 1.95 15.87 -7.49
N PHE A 18 2.29 16.40 -8.66
CA PHE A 18 1.66 17.58 -9.23
C PHE A 18 0.22 17.29 -9.65
N VAL A 19 0.01 16.23 -10.43
CA VAL A 19 -1.32 15.85 -10.95
C VAL A 19 -2.24 15.40 -9.83
N ALA A 20 -1.79 14.57 -8.89
CA ALA A 20 -2.65 14.06 -7.82
C ALA A 20 -2.81 15.06 -6.65
N GLY A 21 -1.85 15.95 -6.42
CA GLY A 21 -1.84 16.84 -5.26
C GLY A 21 -2.14 18.30 -5.56
N ILE A 22 -1.33 18.92 -6.42
CA ILE A 22 -1.33 20.38 -6.62
C ILE A 22 -2.46 20.79 -7.56
N LEU A 23 -2.64 20.07 -8.67
CA LEU A 23 -3.60 20.44 -9.71
C LEU A 23 -5.05 20.52 -9.22
N PRO A 24 -5.61 19.55 -8.45
CA PRO A 24 -6.96 19.67 -7.92
C PRO A 24 -7.11 20.87 -6.97
N SER A 25 -6.14 21.06 -6.08
CA SER A 25 -6.15 22.17 -5.12
C SER A 25 -6.08 23.52 -5.82
N PHE A 26 -5.26 23.64 -6.87
CA PHE A 26 -5.17 24.82 -7.71
C PHE A 26 -6.51 25.13 -8.41
N ILE A 27 -7.20 24.13 -8.95
CA ILE A 27 -8.53 24.30 -9.56
C ILE A 27 -9.53 24.83 -8.54
N LEU A 28 -9.58 24.24 -7.34
CA LEU A 28 -10.51 24.63 -6.29
C LEU A 28 -10.25 26.08 -5.83
N VAL A 29 -9.00 26.40 -5.51
CA VAL A 29 -8.63 27.74 -5.05
C VAL A 29 -8.81 28.78 -6.15
N SER A 30 -8.50 28.47 -7.41
CA SER A 30 -8.78 29.35 -8.54
C SER A 30 -10.27 29.63 -8.68
N THR A 31 -11.10 28.60 -8.52
CA THR A 31 -12.57 28.73 -8.57
C THR A 31 -13.08 29.66 -7.47
N ILE A 32 -12.62 29.46 -6.23
CA ILE A 32 -12.97 30.32 -5.08
C ILE A 32 -12.48 31.75 -5.30
N TRP A 33 -11.24 31.90 -5.78
CA TRP A 33 -10.62 33.21 -5.99
C TRP A 33 -11.37 34.03 -7.04
N ILE A 34 -11.66 33.43 -8.21
CA ILE A 34 -12.37 34.09 -9.31
C ILE A 34 -13.79 34.48 -8.87
N THR A 35 -14.53 33.56 -8.24
CA THR A 35 -15.91 33.84 -7.77
C THR A 35 -15.94 34.91 -6.67
N SER A 36 -14.97 34.91 -5.76
CA SER A 36 -14.87 35.90 -4.68
C SER A 36 -14.53 37.30 -5.20
N ARG A 37 -13.58 37.40 -6.16
CA ARG A 37 -13.14 38.69 -6.71
C ARG A 37 -14.24 39.45 -7.45
N LYS A 38 -15.19 38.73 -8.04
CA LYS A 38 -16.33 39.32 -8.77
C LYS A 38 -17.56 39.54 -7.90
N HIS A 39 -17.44 39.34 -6.59
CA HIS A 39 -18.57 39.42 -5.65
C HIS A 39 -19.77 38.57 -6.11
N ALA A 40 -19.51 37.41 -6.74
CA ALA A 40 -20.56 36.55 -7.28
C ALA A 40 -21.54 36.05 -6.18
N PHE A 41 -21.10 36.05 -4.92
CA PHE A 41 -21.96 35.72 -3.77
C PHE A 41 -22.89 36.87 -3.33
N SER A 42 -22.78 38.05 -3.94
CA SER A 42 -23.64 39.19 -3.61
C SER A 42 -24.97 39.08 -4.33
N PRO A 43 -26.11 39.09 -3.62
CA PRO A 43 -27.43 38.96 -4.24
C PRO A 43 -27.82 40.14 -5.14
N LYS A 44 -27.00 41.20 -5.19
CA LYS A 44 -27.25 42.42 -5.97
C LYS A 44 -26.65 42.39 -7.37
N VAL A 45 -25.77 41.43 -7.67
CA VAL A 45 -25.14 41.30 -8.98
C VAL A 45 -25.99 40.35 -9.81
N HIS A 46 -26.45 40.83 -10.96
CA HIS A 46 -27.18 40.06 -11.96
C HIS A 46 -26.50 40.25 -13.31
N ASP A 47 -26.66 39.28 -14.21
CA ASP A 47 -26.15 39.30 -15.59
C ASP A 47 -24.62 39.22 -15.69
N LEU A 48 -23.99 38.40 -14.85
CA LEU A 48 -22.57 38.07 -15.01
C LEU A 48 -22.35 37.31 -16.33
N THR A 49 -21.52 37.86 -17.22
CA THR A 49 -21.11 37.18 -18.44
C THR A 49 -19.77 36.47 -18.28
N LEU A 50 -19.48 35.49 -19.15
CA LEU A 50 -18.18 34.80 -19.14
C LEU A 50 -16.99 35.76 -19.36
N ASN A 51 -17.21 36.83 -20.13
CA ASN A 51 -16.20 37.85 -20.37
C ASN A 51 -15.88 38.63 -19.09
N ASP A 52 -16.83 38.79 -18.17
CA ASP A 52 -16.59 39.42 -16.87
C ASP A 52 -15.76 38.53 -15.94
N LEU A 53 -15.85 37.21 -16.11
CA LEU A 53 -15.06 36.23 -15.35
C LEU A 53 -13.62 36.14 -15.82
N LEU A 54 -13.35 36.38 -17.12
CA LEU A 54 -12.01 36.37 -17.70
C LEU A 54 -11.35 37.75 -17.53
N PRO A 55 -10.34 37.91 -16.65
CA PRO A 55 -9.66 39.19 -16.51
C PRO A 55 -8.95 39.57 -17.82
N HIS A 56 -9.33 40.70 -18.42
CA HIS A 56 -8.68 41.23 -19.63
C HIS A 56 -7.19 41.58 -19.40
N SER A 57 -6.78 41.81 -18.16
CA SER A 57 -5.37 41.91 -17.77
C SER A 57 -5.14 41.20 -16.44
N VAL A 58 -4.25 40.21 -16.45
CA VAL A 58 -3.78 39.55 -15.22
C VAL A 58 -2.68 40.43 -14.61
N GLN A 59 -3.03 41.64 -14.21
CA GLN A 59 -2.18 42.39 -13.28
C GLN A 59 -2.48 41.86 -11.88
N MET A 60 -1.81 40.76 -11.51
CA MET A 60 -1.75 40.31 -10.13
C MET A 60 -0.60 41.03 -9.46
N ASP A 61 -0.88 41.66 -8.32
CA ASP A 61 0.19 42.12 -7.46
C ASP A 61 0.99 40.89 -6.97
N SER A 62 2.29 41.07 -6.78
CA SER A 62 3.18 40.05 -6.23
C SER A 62 2.66 39.47 -4.90
N THR A 63 2.03 40.33 -4.09
CA THR A 63 1.35 39.97 -2.84
C THR A 63 0.20 38.99 -3.06
N ASP A 64 -0.66 39.24 -4.05
CA ASP A 64 -1.81 38.38 -4.37
C ASP A 64 -1.34 36.99 -4.81
N VAL A 65 -0.29 36.92 -5.63
CA VAL A 65 0.29 35.65 -6.07
C VAL A 65 0.83 34.85 -4.88
N LEU A 66 1.52 35.51 -3.94
CA LEU A 66 2.09 34.84 -2.77
C LEU A 66 0.99 34.32 -1.83
N VAL A 67 -0.06 35.10 -1.58
CA VAL A 67 -1.23 34.66 -0.80
C VAL A 67 -1.94 33.51 -1.50
N PHE A 68 -2.14 33.58 -2.82
CA PHE A 68 -2.74 32.51 -3.60
C PHE A 68 -1.96 31.20 -3.47
N LEU A 69 -0.63 31.23 -3.64
CA LEU A 69 0.23 30.06 -3.49
C LEU A 69 0.20 29.49 -2.06
N LEU A 70 0.15 30.35 -1.04
CA LEU A 70 0.00 29.93 0.35
C LEU A 70 -1.33 29.20 0.56
N VAL A 71 -2.44 29.75 0.05
CA VAL A 71 -3.77 29.14 0.17
C VAL A 71 -3.81 27.80 -0.56
N VAL A 72 -3.30 27.70 -1.80
CA VAL A 72 -3.18 26.43 -2.53
C VAL A 72 -2.40 25.40 -1.71
N SER A 73 -1.30 25.79 -1.09
CA SER A 73 -0.48 24.90 -0.27
C SER A 73 -1.23 24.39 0.97
N VAL A 74 -1.93 25.27 1.69
CA VAL A 74 -2.75 24.91 2.86
C VAL A 74 -3.91 24.01 2.46
N VAL A 75 -4.64 24.35 1.41
CA VAL A 75 -5.76 23.54 0.89
C VAL A 75 -5.28 22.16 0.45
N THR A 76 -4.13 22.07 -0.24
CA THR A 76 -3.50 20.79 -0.60
C THR A 76 -3.23 19.94 0.64
N ALA A 77 -2.66 20.54 1.69
CA ALA A 77 -2.37 19.84 2.95
C ALA A 77 -3.64 19.34 3.65
N VAL A 78 -4.73 20.12 3.63
CA VAL A 78 -6.03 19.75 4.21
C VAL A 78 -6.70 18.64 3.40
N LEU A 79 -6.79 18.78 2.07
CA LEU A 79 -7.40 17.79 1.19
C LEU A 79 -6.71 16.43 1.31
N ARG A 80 -5.38 16.41 1.51
CA ARG A 80 -4.62 15.18 1.78
C ARG A 80 -5.12 14.43 3.01
N ASN A 81 -5.53 15.12 4.07
CA ASN A 81 -6.09 14.48 5.27
C ASN A 81 -7.54 14.03 5.07
N VAL A 82 -8.31 14.75 4.26
CA VAL A 82 -9.70 14.40 3.95
C VAL A 82 -9.78 13.10 3.14
N GLN A 83 -8.80 12.81 2.27
CA GLN A 83 -8.71 11.55 1.50
C GLN A 83 -8.86 10.32 2.40
N ILE A 84 -8.12 10.27 3.51
CA ILE A 84 -8.14 9.15 4.46
C ILE A 84 -9.53 9.01 5.10
N SER A 85 -10.20 10.13 5.34
CA SER A 85 -11.53 10.16 5.94
C SER A 85 -12.60 9.73 4.93
N ALA A 86 -12.50 10.19 3.68
CA ALA A 86 -13.41 9.85 2.60
C ALA A 86 -13.34 8.36 2.23
N VAL A 87 -12.14 7.77 2.16
CA VAL A 87 -11.97 6.33 1.95
C VAL A 87 -12.67 5.53 3.04
N ARG A 88 -12.52 5.93 4.32
CA ARG A 88 -13.21 5.26 5.43
C ARG A 88 -14.72 5.42 5.37
N LEU A 89 -15.17 6.60 4.96
CA LEU A 89 -16.58 6.85 4.71
C LEU A 89 -17.08 5.82 3.68
N LEU A 90 -16.43 5.72 2.52
CA LEU A 90 -16.82 4.78 1.46
C LEU A 90 -16.69 3.30 1.85
N GLU A 91 -15.73 2.95 2.71
CA GLU A 91 -15.59 1.60 3.29
C GLU A 91 -16.72 1.23 4.27
N GLY A 92 -17.70 2.12 4.50
CA GLY A 92 -18.86 1.83 5.34
C GLY A 92 -18.64 2.09 6.83
N TYR A 93 -17.59 2.82 7.23
CA TYR A 93 -17.35 3.19 8.63
C TYR A 93 -18.32 4.25 9.19
N TRP A 94 -19.47 4.50 8.54
CA TRP A 94 -20.47 5.51 8.94
C TRP A 94 -21.12 5.24 10.31
N GLY A 95 -20.92 4.06 10.90
CA GLY A 95 -21.66 3.58 12.07
C GLY A 95 -21.18 4.03 13.46
N ALA A 96 -20.10 4.81 13.59
CA ALA A 96 -19.57 5.17 14.92
C ALA A 96 -19.71 6.67 15.24
N ARG A 97 -20.96 7.16 15.30
CA ARG A 97 -21.28 8.48 15.85
C ARG A 97 -21.08 8.46 17.37
N GLY A 98 -19.87 8.77 17.84
CA GLY A 98 -19.54 8.90 19.26
C GLY A 98 -18.10 9.39 19.50
N PRO A 99 -17.69 9.65 20.77
CA PRO A 99 -16.33 10.09 21.15
C PRO A 99 -15.21 9.12 20.69
N ALA A 100 -15.59 7.96 20.15
CA ALA A 100 -14.72 7.03 19.45
C ALA A 100 -13.93 7.65 18.28
N LEU A 101 -14.34 8.81 17.72
CA LEU A 101 -13.57 9.53 16.69
C LEU A 101 -12.11 9.81 17.11
N GLY A 102 -11.87 10.12 18.39
CA GLY A 102 -10.52 10.29 18.93
C GLY A 102 -9.71 8.99 19.02
N LEU A 103 -10.38 7.87 19.32
CA LEU A 103 -9.76 6.53 19.30
C LEU A 103 -9.50 6.05 17.86
N PHE A 104 -10.33 6.44 16.90
CA PHE A 104 -10.12 6.15 15.48
C PHE A 104 -8.98 6.95 14.87
N ALA A 105 -8.74 8.20 15.31
CA ALA A 105 -7.54 8.95 14.92
C ALA A 105 -6.25 8.28 15.41
N ARG A 106 -6.26 7.72 16.64
CA ARG A 106 -5.13 6.93 17.15
C ARG A 106 -4.96 5.59 16.40
N ARG A 107 -6.05 4.90 16.09
CA ARG A 107 -6.02 3.68 15.26
C ARG A 107 -5.56 3.95 13.84
N ALA A 108 -5.96 5.07 13.25
CA ALA A 108 -5.50 5.54 11.94
C ALA A 108 -3.99 5.60 11.88
N HIS A 109 -3.43 6.29 12.87
CA HIS A 109 -2.00 6.49 13.00
C HIS A 109 -1.27 5.16 13.19
N ARG A 110 -1.86 4.24 13.97
CA ARG A 110 -1.32 2.88 14.13
C ARG A 110 -1.37 2.08 12.84
N HIS A 111 -2.44 2.22 12.05
CA HIS A 111 -2.61 1.50 10.80
C HIS A 111 -1.69 2.03 9.69
N THR A 112 -1.46 3.34 9.62
CA THR A 112 -0.46 3.94 8.72
C THR A 112 0.94 3.52 9.11
N GLN A 113 1.26 3.48 10.41
CA GLN A 113 2.55 2.96 10.89
C GLN A 113 2.72 1.46 10.57
N LEU A 114 1.66 0.65 10.68
CA LEU A 114 1.72 -0.77 10.31
C LEU A 114 1.89 -0.96 8.80
N ARG A 115 1.24 -0.14 7.97
CA ARG A 115 1.46 -0.12 6.51
C ARG A 115 2.87 0.30 6.15
N GLN A 116 3.40 1.35 6.78
CA GLN A 116 4.80 1.76 6.59
C GLN A 116 5.75 0.66 6.99
N ARG A 117 5.55 0.00 8.14
CA ARG A 117 6.38 -1.14 8.56
C ARG A 117 6.26 -2.34 7.62
N ALA A 118 5.07 -2.59 7.07
CA ALA A 118 4.88 -3.65 6.07
C ALA A 118 5.58 -3.30 4.75
N GLN A 119 5.49 -2.06 4.29
CA GLN A 119 6.24 -1.56 3.14
C GLN A 119 7.75 -1.61 3.38
N ASP A 120 8.23 -1.16 4.54
CA ASP A 120 9.65 -1.21 4.91
C ASP A 120 10.15 -2.65 4.95
N ARG A 121 9.35 -3.61 5.44
CA ARG A 121 9.68 -5.04 5.41
C ARG A 121 9.70 -5.63 4.00
N LEU A 122 8.76 -5.22 3.14
CA LEU A 122 8.74 -5.61 1.72
C LEU A 122 9.92 -5.01 0.95
N VAL A 123 10.34 -3.79 1.29
CA VAL A 123 11.54 -3.13 0.73
C VAL A 123 12.82 -3.80 1.25
N GLN A 124 12.82 -4.31 2.48
CA GLN A 124 14.03 -4.86 3.12
C GLN A 124 14.28 -6.36 2.92
N GLY A 125 13.30 -7.21 2.60
CA GLY A 125 13.52 -8.67 2.71
C GLY A 125 12.91 -9.55 1.64
N GLU A 126 11.78 -9.19 1.05
CA GLU A 126 11.04 -10.11 0.19
C GLU A 126 10.45 -9.32 -0.97
N LYS A 127 11.22 -9.25 -2.07
CA LYS A 127 10.77 -8.60 -3.30
C LYS A 127 9.48 -9.29 -3.72
N LEU A 128 8.36 -8.57 -3.63
CA LEU A 128 7.24 -8.85 -4.52
C LEU A 128 7.84 -8.98 -5.92
N PRO A 129 7.49 -9.99 -6.74
CA PRO A 129 7.98 -10.06 -8.11
C PRO A 129 7.79 -8.69 -8.72
N GLU A 130 8.89 -8.05 -9.15
CA GLU A 130 8.91 -6.63 -9.51
C GLU A 130 7.82 -6.30 -10.55
N GLY A 131 7.43 -7.31 -11.35
CA GLY A 131 6.32 -7.23 -12.31
C GLY A 131 4.92 -7.00 -11.71
N LEU A 132 4.66 -7.30 -10.44
CA LEU A 132 3.34 -7.13 -9.80
C LEU A 132 3.25 -5.89 -8.92
N ALA A 133 4.37 -5.45 -8.32
CA ALA A 133 4.40 -4.27 -7.46
C ALA A 133 4.15 -2.97 -8.24
N VAL A 134 4.75 -2.83 -9.43
CA VAL A 134 4.60 -1.64 -10.28
C VAL A 134 3.14 -1.40 -10.70
N PRO A 135 2.42 -2.36 -11.30
CA PRO A 135 1.03 -2.14 -11.71
C PRO A 135 0.07 -1.96 -10.53
N MET A 136 0.32 -2.64 -9.40
CA MET A 136 -0.48 -2.45 -8.18
C MET A 136 -0.33 -1.04 -7.63
N ASN A 137 0.89 -0.51 -7.53
CA ASN A 137 1.12 0.87 -7.10
C ASN A 137 0.48 1.87 -8.07
N ALA A 138 0.61 1.65 -9.38
CA ALA A 138 -0.03 2.51 -10.38
C ALA A 138 -1.57 2.52 -10.24
N ALA A 139 -2.20 1.38 -9.94
CA ALA A 139 -3.64 1.30 -9.71
C ALA A 139 -4.08 2.05 -8.45
N VAL A 140 -3.31 1.94 -7.36
CA VAL A 140 -3.53 2.73 -6.13
C VAL A 140 -3.42 4.22 -6.43
N ASP A 141 -2.38 4.63 -7.15
CA ASP A 141 -2.14 6.03 -7.47
C ASP A 141 -3.24 6.63 -8.34
N ALA A 142 -3.71 5.88 -9.32
CA ALA A 142 -4.82 6.27 -10.19
C ALA A 142 -6.13 6.39 -9.40
N MET A 143 -6.40 5.44 -8.49
CA MET A 143 -7.56 5.47 -7.60
C MET A 143 -7.53 6.71 -6.70
N ASP A 144 -6.40 6.97 -6.04
CA ASP A 144 -6.23 8.13 -5.15
C ASP A 144 -6.39 9.44 -5.92
N ALA A 145 -5.75 9.59 -7.08
CA ALA A 145 -5.89 10.77 -7.92
C ALA A 145 -7.36 11.00 -8.35
N ALA A 146 -8.03 9.96 -8.84
CA ALA A 146 -9.42 10.04 -9.27
C ALA A 146 -10.36 10.43 -8.13
N ALA A 147 -10.15 9.89 -6.92
CA ALA A 147 -10.93 10.25 -5.74
C ALA A 147 -10.74 11.73 -5.36
N ILE A 148 -9.52 12.26 -5.45
CA ILE A 148 -9.22 13.67 -5.13
C ILE A 148 -9.87 14.60 -6.15
N PHE A 149 -9.74 14.31 -7.45
CA PHE A 149 -10.40 15.10 -8.48
C PHE A 149 -11.92 15.06 -8.34
N CYS A 150 -12.49 13.89 -8.02
CA CYS A 150 -13.91 13.75 -7.75
C CYS A 150 -14.35 14.70 -6.63
N LEU A 151 -13.68 14.67 -5.47
CA LEU A 151 -14.02 15.54 -4.35
C LEU A 151 -13.85 17.03 -4.71
N THR A 152 -12.76 17.37 -5.39
CA THR A 152 -12.45 18.73 -5.80
C THR A 152 -13.53 19.29 -6.73
N PHE A 153 -13.89 18.54 -7.77
CA PHE A 153 -14.94 18.95 -8.71
C PHE A 153 -16.32 18.98 -8.06
N ALA A 154 -16.63 18.07 -7.13
CA ALA A 154 -17.86 18.14 -6.35
C ALA A 154 -17.93 19.43 -5.51
N CYS A 155 -16.85 19.79 -4.81
CA CYS A 155 -16.78 21.04 -4.07
C CYS A 155 -16.89 22.26 -4.99
N SER A 156 -16.16 22.29 -6.12
CA SER A 156 -16.24 23.36 -7.11
C SER A 156 -17.66 23.49 -7.69
N ALA A 157 -18.36 22.37 -7.95
CA ALA A 157 -19.74 22.38 -8.42
C ALA A 157 -20.68 23.03 -7.39
N VAL A 158 -20.54 22.71 -6.10
CA VAL A 158 -21.33 23.33 -5.03
C VAL A 158 -21.01 24.83 -4.92
N ILE A 159 -19.74 25.21 -4.91
CA ILE A 159 -19.31 26.61 -4.79
C ILE A 159 -19.82 27.44 -5.97
N THR A 160 -19.63 26.94 -7.20
CA THR A 160 -20.10 27.63 -8.41
C THR A 160 -21.62 27.61 -8.55
N GLY A 161 -22.29 26.56 -8.06
CA GLY A 161 -23.76 26.50 -8.03
C GLY A 161 -24.36 27.54 -7.09
N VAL A 162 -23.75 27.75 -5.92
CA VAL A 162 -24.13 28.83 -5.01
C VAL A 162 -23.78 30.20 -5.60
N ALA A 163 -22.61 30.35 -6.21
CA ALA A 163 -22.16 31.61 -6.79
C ALA A 163 -22.96 32.06 -8.02
N PHE A 164 -23.39 31.13 -8.88
CA PHE A 164 -24.06 31.44 -10.14
C PHE A 164 -25.55 31.03 -10.15
N GLY A 165 -26.13 30.73 -8.99
CA GLY A 165 -27.51 30.23 -8.89
C GLY A 165 -28.56 31.18 -9.46
N ASN A 166 -28.27 32.49 -9.50
CA ASN A 166 -29.16 33.51 -10.05
C ASN A 166 -28.86 33.85 -11.52
N ASP A 167 -27.72 33.40 -12.07
CA ASP A 167 -27.26 33.75 -13.42
C ASP A 167 -27.43 32.57 -14.38
N THR A 168 -28.58 32.51 -15.06
CA THR A 168 -28.93 31.40 -15.97
C THR A 168 -27.86 31.13 -17.03
N ALA A 169 -27.18 32.17 -17.52
CA ALA A 169 -26.11 32.06 -18.52
C ALA A 169 -24.88 31.28 -18.03
N LEU A 170 -24.65 31.22 -16.71
CA LEU A 170 -23.48 30.56 -16.10
C LEU A 170 -23.83 29.24 -15.38
N LEU A 171 -25.11 28.85 -15.33
CA LEU A 171 -25.54 27.59 -14.71
C LEU A 171 -24.92 26.33 -15.33
N TRP A 172 -24.38 26.40 -16.54
CA TRP A 172 -23.66 25.28 -17.14
C TRP A 172 -22.32 24.98 -16.44
N VAL A 173 -21.71 25.94 -15.76
CA VAL A 173 -20.43 25.78 -15.05
C VAL A 173 -20.53 24.76 -13.90
N PRO A 174 -21.46 24.88 -12.93
CA PRO A 174 -21.63 23.87 -11.90
C PRO A 174 -22.05 22.51 -12.47
N ILE A 175 -22.83 22.49 -13.56
CA ILE A 175 -23.19 21.25 -14.27
C ILE A 175 -21.93 20.57 -14.83
N LEU A 176 -21.04 21.31 -15.48
CA LEU A 176 -19.78 20.78 -16.00
C LEU A 176 -18.92 20.17 -14.87
N PHE A 177 -18.76 20.88 -13.75
CA PHE A 177 -18.03 20.35 -12.60
C PHE A 177 -18.69 19.11 -12.00
N ALA A 178 -20.02 19.05 -11.92
CA ALA A 178 -20.73 17.87 -11.48
C ALA A 178 -20.50 16.66 -12.41
N VAL A 179 -20.53 16.88 -13.74
CA VAL A 179 -20.23 15.83 -14.73
C VAL A 179 -18.79 15.33 -14.61
N LEU A 180 -17.81 16.24 -14.47
CA LEU A 180 -16.41 15.87 -14.26
C LEU A 180 -16.22 15.09 -12.95
N SER A 181 -16.91 15.50 -11.88
CA SER A 181 -16.92 14.75 -10.61
C SER A 181 -17.42 13.31 -10.81
N LEU A 182 -18.52 13.12 -11.54
CA LEU A 182 -19.06 11.78 -11.83
C LEU A 182 -18.11 10.94 -12.68
N ALA A 183 -17.44 11.55 -13.67
CA ALA A 183 -16.42 10.88 -14.48
C ALA A 183 -15.25 10.40 -13.62
N CYS A 184 -14.74 11.25 -12.72
CA CYS A 184 -13.68 10.88 -11.77
C CYS A 184 -14.12 9.80 -10.78
N CYS A 185 -15.36 9.85 -10.30
CA CYS A 185 -15.93 8.80 -9.46
C CYS A 185 -15.92 7.44 -10.16
N ARG A 186 -16.35 7.39 -11.43
CA ARG A 186 -16.29 6.16 -12.25
C ARG A 186 -14.86 5.69 -12.46
N GLY A 187 -13.93 6.61 -12.73
CA GLY A 187 -12.50 6.29 -12.82
C GLY A 187 -11.97 5.63 -11.54
N SER A 188 -12.32 6.18 -10.36
CA SER A 188 -11.94 5.60 -9.07
C SER A 188 -12.49 4.18 -8.87
N ILE A 189 -13.74 3.92 -9.28
CA ILE A 189 -14.35 2.59 -9.17
C ILE A 189 -13.59 1.58 -10.07
N ILE A 190 -13.28 1.97 -11.31
CA ILE A 190 -12.53 1.11 -12.25
C ILE A 190 -11.12 0.82 -11.72
N SER A 191 -10.42 1.81 -11.18
CA SER A 191 -9.10 1.59 -10.59
C SER A 191 -9.17 0.68 -9.35
N ALA A 192 -10.23 0.78 -8.54
CA ALA A 192 -10.44 -0.10 -7.40
C ALA A 192 -10.69 -1.56 -7.81
N THR A 193 -11.42 -1.81 -8.90
CA THR A 193 -11.62 -3.19 -9.40
C THR A 193 -10.33 -3.80 -9.93
N ILE A 194 -9.51 -3.03 -10.65
CA ILE A 194 -8.18 -3.44 -11.12
C ILE A 194 -7.28 -3.78 -9.92
N LEU A 195 -7.25 -2.90 -8.91
CA LEU A 195 -6.47 -3.12 -7.69
C LEU A 195 -6.88 -4.41 -6.98
N ARG A 196 -8.19 -4.69 -6.91
CA ARG A 196 -8.72 -5.93 -6.33
C ARG A 196 -8.19 -7.17 -7.06
N SER A 197 -8.13 -7.15 -8.39
CA SER A 197 -7.57 -8.26 -9.18
C SER A 197 -6.09 -8.50 -8.86
N TYR A 198 -5.30 -7.42 -8.72
CA TYR A 198 -3.89 -7.54 -8.31
C TYR A 198 -3.74 -8.07 -6.88
N GLN A 199 -4.61 -7.65 -5.95
CA GLN A 199 -4.60 -8.16 -4.59
C GLN A 199 -4.92 -9.65 -4.53
N PHE A 200 -5.87 -10.14 -5.33
CA PHE A 200 -6.17 -11.57 -5.42
C PHE A 200 -5.00 -12.35 -6.01
N ALA A 201 -4.39 -11.87 -7.10
CA ALA A 201 -3.23 -12.52 -7.70
C ALA A 201 -2.04 -12.57 -6.73
N ALA A 202 -1.79 -11.47 -6.00
CA ALA A 202 -0.77 -11.44 -4.95
C ALA A 202 -1.10 -12.42 -3.82
N PHE A 203 -2.34 -12.43 -3.34
CA PHE A 203 -2.75 -13.36 -2.28
C PHE A 203 -2.57 -14.82 -2.70
N ASP A 204 -2.96 -15.17 -3.93
CA ASP A 204 -2.81 -16.52 -4.46
C ASP A 204 -1.34 -16.94 -4.56
N LEU A 205 -0.48 -16.04 -5.05
CA LEU A 205 0.96 -16.27 -5.16
C LEU A 205 1.63 -16.47 -3.78
N TYR A 206 1.18 -15.72 -2.77
CA TYR A 206 1.80 -15.69 -1.44
C TYR A 206 1.06 -16.52 -0.38
N ARG A 207 -0.02 -17.20 -0.74
CA ARG A 207 -0.89 -17.92 0.18
C ARG A 207 -0.13 -18.91 1.07
N PHE A 208 0.73 -19.73 0.47
CA PHE A 208 1.51 -20.74 1.20
C PHE A 208 2.58 -20.13 2.10
N GLU A 209 3.27 -19.09 1.63
CA GLU A 209 4.30 -18.42 2.43
C GLU A 209 3.66 -17.67 3.61
N MET A 210 2.46 -17.09 3.42
CA MET A 210 1.70 -16.47 4.50
C MET A 210 1.30 -17.49 5.57
N MET A 211 0.84 -18.69 5.19
CA MET A 211 0.52 -19.77 6.13
C MET A 211 1.77 -20.23 6.91
N LYS A 212 2.89 -20.38 6.22
CA LYS A 212 4.18 -20.73 6.81
C LYS A 212 4.68 -19.66 7.80
N GLN A 213 4.56 -18.37 7.45
CA GLN A 213 4.93 -17.26 8.34
C GLN A 213 4.03 -17.18 9.58
N MET A 214 2.74 -17.51 9.44
CA MET A 214 1.83 -17.63 10.59
C MET A 214 2.03 -18.91 11.41
N SER A 215 2.98 -19.78 11.02
CA SER A 215 3.18 -21.09 11.63
C SER A 215 1.89 -21.93 11.67
N LEU A 216 1.11 -21.86 10.59
CA LEU A 216 -0.06 -22.73 10.38
C LEU A 216 0.35 -23.96 9.57
N PRO A 217 -0.23 -25.15 9.86
CA PRO A 217 0.03 -26.34 9.06
C PRO A 217 -0.28 -26.07 7.59
N LEU A 218 0.62 -26.47 6.69
CA LEU A 218 0.32 -26.40 5.25
C LEU A 218 -0.76 -27.45 4.96
N PRO A 219 -1.89 -27.08 4.35
CA PRO A 219 -2.94 -28.03 4.02
C PRO A 219 -2.45 -29.02 2.96
N ASP A 220 -2.76 -30.30 3.14
CA ASP A 220 -2.39 -31.35 2.18
C ASP A 220 -3.45 -31.49 1.08
N THR A 221 -4.67 -30.98 1.30
CA THR A 221 -5.78 -31.03 0.34
C THR A 221 -6.43 -29.65 0.11
N PRO A 222 -7.04 -29.41 -1.06
CA PRO A 222 -7.71 -28.15 -1.37
C PRO A 222 -8.87 -27.83 -0.41
N GLU A 223 -9.57 -28.83 0.09
CA GLU A 223 -10.68 -28.65 1.03
C GLU A 223 -10.17 -28.14 2.39
N GLN A 224 -9.07 -28.71 2.88
CA GLN A 224 -8.42 -28.24 4.12
C GLN A 224 -7.93 -26.80 3.98
N GLU A 225 -7.47 -26.43 2.79
CA GLU A 225 -7.04 -25.08 2.50
C GLU A 225 -8.19 -24.07 2.56
N VAL A 226 -9.33 -24.39 1.93
CA VAL A 226 -10.52 -23.54 1.99
C VAL A 226 -11.03 -23.42 3.43
N GLU A 227 -11.02 -24.52 4.19
CA GLU A 227 -11.43 -24.52 5.59
C GLU A 227 -10.49 -23.70 6.48
N LEU A 228 -9.17 -23.81 6.27
CA LEU A 228 -8.16 -23.04 6.98
C LEU A 228 -8.25 -21.55 6.62
N ALA A 229 -8.41 -21.22 5.34
CA ALA A 229 -8.59 -19.85 4.88
C ALA A 229 -9.87 -19.21 5.42
N ALA A 230 -10.98 -19.96 5.48
CA ALA A 230 -12.23 -19.51 6.08
C ALA A 230 -12.07 -19.26 7.59
N ARG A 231 -11.38 -20.16 8.31
CA ARG A 231 -11.08 -19.99 9.75
C ARG A 231 -10.20 -18.77 10.02
N VAL A 232 -9.14 -18.59 9.26
CA VAL A 232 -8.26 -17.40 9.37
C VAL A 232 -9.03 -16.12 9.06
N SER A 233 -9.87 -16.12 8.02
CA SER A 233 -10.72 -14.99 7.67
C SER A 233 -11.74 -14.67 8.76
N ALA A 234 -12.38 -15.68 9.34
CA ALA A 234 -13.29 -15.53 10.47
C ALA A 234 -12.58 -14.96 11.71
N LEU A 235 -11.34 -15.39 11.97
CA LEU A 235 -10.47 -14.87 13.03
C LEU A 235 -10.11 -13.40 12.85
N PHE A 236 -9.87 -12.95 11.61
CA PHE A 236 -9.66 -11.53 11.31
C PHE A 236 -10.94 -10.70 11.35
N ALA A 237 -12.08 -11.31 11.02
CA ALA A 237 -13.39 -10.69 11.12
C ALA A 237 -13.86 -10.53 12.58
N SER A 238 -13.53 -11.48 13.45
CA SER A 238 -13.78 -11.42 14.91
C SER A 238 -12.77 -10.49 15.59
N ARG A 239 -12.96 -9.19 15.37
CA ARG A 239 -12.05 -8.06 15.72
C ARG A 239 -11.76 -7.82 17.22
N THR A 240 -11.97 -8.80 18.11
CA THR A 240 -11.59 -8.72 19.53
C THR A 240 -10.13 -9.16 19.72
N SER A 241 -9.24 -8.21 19.49
CA SER A 241 -7.77 -8.35 19.56
C SER A 241 -7.20 -8.93 20.86
N GLY A 242 -8.01 -9.15 21.91
CA GLY A 242 -7.57 -9.79 23.14
C GLY A 242 -7.49 -11.32 23.07
N ASP A 243 -8.31 -11.96 22.24
CA ASP A 243 -8.53 -13.41 22.32
C ASP A 243 -7.84 -14.22 21.20
N VAL A 244 -7.40 -13.52 20.15
CA VAL A 244 -6.79 -14.11 18.96
C VAL A 244 -5.52 -14.92 19.28
N SER A 245 -4.71 -14.42 20.23
CA SER A 245 -3.45 -15.09 20.58
C SER A 245 -3.68 -16.43 21.31
N HIS A 246 -4.75 -16.52 22.12
CA HIS A 246 -5.11 -17.75 22.81
C HIS A 246 -5.67 -18.81 21.86
N GLN A 247 -6.50 -18.42 20.90
CA GLN A 247 -7.05 -19.35 19.90
C GLN A 247 -5.96 -19.91 18.96
N LEU A 248 -4.95 -19.11 18.61
CA LEU A 248 -3.85 -19.55 17.74
C LEU A 248 -2.81 -20.43 18.47
N HIS A 249 -2.70 -20.34 19.79
CA HIS A 249 -1.72 -21.13 20.55
C HIS A 249 -1.98 -22.65 20.51
N GLY A 250 -3.23 -23.07 20.28
CA GLY A 250 -3.59 -24.48 20.08
C GLY A 250 -3.22 -25.04 18.70
N MET A 251 -2.95 -24.18 17.71
CA MET A 251 -2.66 -24.57 16.32
C MET A 251 -1.17 -24.44 15.97
N ARG A 252 -0.27 -24.72 16.92
CA ARG A 252 1.17 -24.70 16.65
C ARG A 252 1.52 -25.74 15.59
N TYR A 253 2.19 -25.28 14.54
CA TYR A 253 2.79 -26.12 13.52
C TYR A 253 3.61 -27.27 14.11
N ALA A 254 3.12 -28.49 13.95
CA ALA A 254 3.94 -29.68 14.06
C ALA A 254 4.29 -30.09 12.63
N HIS A 255 5.58 -30.04 12.25
CA HIS A 255 6.02 -30.68 11.00
C HIS A 255 5.52 -32.12 11.05
N ALA A 256 4.61 -32.50 10.15
CA ALA A 256 4.31 -33.89 9.90
C ALA A 256 5.65 -34.57 9.65
N ALA A 257 6.05 -35.45 10.59
CA ALA A 257 7.35 -36.08 10.51
C ALA A 257 7.45 -36.74 9.13
N PRO A 258 8.50 -36.48 8.33
CA PRO A 258 8.58 -36.98 6.97
C PRO A 258 8.24 -38.47 6.94
N PRO A 259 7.43 -38.94 5.99
CA PRO A 259 7.07 -40.35 5.91
C PRO A 259 8.34 -41.19 5.95
N GLY A 260 8.40 -42.13 6.91
CA GLY A 260 9.58 -42.93 7.19
C GLY A 260 10.57 -42.36 8.22
N ARG A 261 10.35 -41.20 8.86
CA ARG A 261 11.19 -40.77 10.01
C ARG A 261 10.95 -41.66 11.22
N ARG A 262 9.70 -42.07 11.44
CA ARG A 262 9.32 -43.03 12.49
C ARG A 262 9.96 -44.39 12.22
N GLU A 263 9.95 -44.86 10.97
CA GLU A 263 10.63 -46.09 10.57
C GLU A 263 12.15 -45.99 10.67
N ARG A 264 12.77 -44.88 10.25
CA ARG A 264 14.22 -44.66 10.40
C ARG A 264 14.63 -44.55 11.87
N MET A 265 13.80 -43.93 12.71
CA MET A 265 14.03 -43.85 14.16
C MET A 265 13.88 -45.22 14.81
N LEU A 266 12.85 -45.99 14.46
CA LEU A 266 12.66 -47.38 14.91
C LEU A 266 13.79 -48.29 14.41
N ALA A 267 14.27 -48.10 13.18
CA ALA A 267 15.41 -48.83 12.63
C ALA A 267 16.72 -48.49 13.36
N ARG A 268 16.93 -47.22 13.75
CA ARG A 268 18.06 -46.80 14.60
C ARG A 268 17.97 -47.40 16.00
N LEU A 269 16.79 -47.40 16.62
CA LEU A 269 16.57 -48.00 17.93
C LEU A 269 16.82 -49.52 17.90
N ARG A 270 16.36 -50.22 16.85
CA ARG A 270 16.66 -51.64 16.63
C ARG A 270 18.16 -51.93 16.44
N ARG A 271 18.89 -51.04 15.75
CA ARG A 271 20.37 -51.17 15.65
C ARG A 271 21.04 -50.98 17.01
N HIS A 272 20.61 -50.01 17.81
CA HIS A 272 21.21 -49.78 19.12
C HIS A 272 20.93 -50.91 20.12
N GLN A 273 19.72 -51.47 20.12
CA GLN A 273 19.42 -52.66 20.93
C GLN A 273 20.24 -53.88 20.54
N ARG A 274 20.59 -54.05 19.25
CA ARG A 274 21.48 -55.15 18.81
C ARG A 274 22.95 -54.93 19.21
N SER A 275 23.40 -53.69 19.37
CA SER A 275 24.78 -53.41 19.78
C SER A 275 25.01 -53.58 21.29
N THR A 276 23.97 -53.59 22.12
CA THR A 276 24.11 -53.74 23.58
C THR A 276 24.20 -55.19 24.09
N THR A 277 24.00 -56.20 23.24
CA THR A 277 24.04 -57.63 23.67
C THR A 277 25.36 -58.35 23.39
N THR A 278 26.33 -57.70 22.76
CA THR A 278 27.71 -58.22 22.68
C THR A 278 28.54 -57.59 23.78
N VAL A 279 28.67 -58.31 24.89
CA VAL A 279 29.69 -58.08 25.93
C VAL A 279 31.05 -58.31 25.28
N PRO A 280 31.92 -57.29 25.15
CA PRO A 280 33.28 -57.52 24.69
C PRO A 280 34.09 -58.17 25.82
N ALA A 281 34.65 -59.34 25.55
CA ALA A 281 35.73 -59.90 26.36
C ALA A 281 36.92 -58.91 26.31
N VAL A 282 37.37 -58.51 27.49
CA VAL A 282 38.50 -57.59 27.71
C VAL A 282 39.80 -58.26 27.25
N PRO A 283 40.55 -57.68 26.30
CA PRO A 283 41.98 -57.95 26.19
C PRO A 283 42.74 -56.81 26.83
N ALA A 284 43.55 -57.16 27.83
CA ALA A 284 44.70 -56.38 28.23
C ALA A 284 45.64 -56.23 27.01
N GLN A 285 46.07 -55.01 26.70
CA GLN A 285 47.50 -54.65 26.71
C GLN A 285 47.76 -53.26 26.10
N LEU A 286 48.80 -52.66 26.68
CA LEU A 286 49.56 -51.48 26.31
C LEU A 286 49.73 -51.27 24.79
N SER A 287 49.75 -50.01 24.35
CA SER A 287 51.02 -49.30 24.15
C SER A 287 50.84 -47.91 23.52
N VAL A 288 51.77 -47.06 23.96
CA VAL A 288 52.11 -45.70 23.56
C VAL A 288 52.21 -45.53 22.04
N ARG A 289 51.59 -44.47 21.48
CA ARG A 289 52.23 -43.71 20.39
C ARG A 289 51.71 -42.28 20.22
N ARG A 290 52.69 -41.37 20.23
CA ARG A 290 52.67 -39.94 19.90
C ARG A 290 52.17 -39.67 18.48
N GLY A 291 51.70 -38.44 18.24
CA GLY A 291 52.03 -37.73 17.00
C GLY A 291 50.90 -36.94 16.35
N LEU A 292 51.01 -35.61 16.47
CA LEU A 292 50.43 -34.53 15.64
C LEU A 292 49.91 -34.94 14.26
N TRP A 293 48.71 -34.45 13.90
CA TRP A 293 48.45 -33.89 12.56
C TRP A 293 47.45 -32.73 12.64
N VAL A 294 47.97 -31.52 12.48
CA VAL A 294 47.21 -30.30 12.16
C VAL A 294 46.72 -30.43 10.72
N ARG A 295 45.41 -30.29 10.49
CA ARG A 295 44.83 -30.20 9.14
C ARG A 295 44.64 -28.73 8.75
N PRO A 296 45.16 -28.28 7.60
CA PRO A 296 44.84 -26.96 7.06
C PRO A 296 43.47 -26.98 6.33
N CYS A 297 42.73 -25.88 6.49
CA CYS A 297 41.43 -25.64 5.89
C CYS A 297 41.59 -25.20 4.42
N PRO A 298 40.95 -25.85 3.43
CA PRO A 298 41.10 -25.47 2.02
C PRO A 298 39.84 -24.76 1.50
N VAL A 299 39.51 -23.56 2.00
CA VAL A 299 38.43 -22.74 1.39
C VAL A 299 38.75 -21.24 1.48
N CYS A 300 39.79 -20.82 0.78
CA CYS A 300 39.94 -19.45 0.31
C CYS A 300 40.26 -19.50 -1.19
N ARG A 301 39.23 -19.61 -2.02
CA ARG A 301 39.35 -19.48 -3.48
C ARG A 301 38.59 -18.23 -3.91
N SER A 302 39.33 -17.13 -3.94
CA SER A 302 38.99 -15.88 -4.61
C SER A 302 38.74 -16.12 -6.10
N ARG A 303 37.60 -15.64 -6.62
CA ARG A 303 37.29 -15.59 -8.05
C ARG A 303 37.13 -14.11 -8.44
N PRO A 304 38.05 -13.52 -9.21
CA PRO A 304 37.79 -12.32 -9.98
C PRO A 304 37.64 -12.69 -11.47
N GLY A 305 36.57 -12.21 -12.10
CA GLY A 305 36.36 -12.31 -13.56
C GLY A 305 35.07 -11.57 -13.90
N ALA A 306 35.13 -10.31 -14.34
CA ALA A 306 35.48 -9.88 -15.70
C ALA A 306 34.41 -10.32 -16.71
N GLY A 307 33.71 -9.34 -17.29
CA GLY A 307 32.66 -9.59 -18.29
C GLY A 307 31.99 -8.32 -18.80
N ASN A 308 32.80 -7.36 -19.24
CA ASN A 308 32.38 -6.18 -19.97
C ASN A 308 31.99 -6.62 -21.40
N ARG A 309 30.73 -6.46 -21.82
CA ARG A 309 30.35 -6.55 -23.25
C ARG A 309 29.59 -5.29 -23.66
N ALA A 310 30.32 -4.46 -24.39
CA ALA A 310 29.77 -3.48 -25.30
C ALA A 310 29.03 -4.20 -26.44
N HIS A 311 27.84 -3.71 -26.80
CA HIS A 311 27.30 -3.89 -28.13
C HIS A 311 27.12 -2.51 -28.77
N SER A 312 27.78 -2.37 -29.91
CA SER A 312 27.77 -1.26 -30.83
C SER A 312 26.94 -1.61 -32.06
N ARG A 313 26.30 -0.56 -32.60
CA ARG A 313 25.76 -0.37 -33.96
C ARG A 313 24.43 -1.05 -34.28
#